data_AF-A0A2N1RAK6-F1
#
_entry.id   AF-A0A2N1RAK6-F1
#
_cell.length_a   1.000
_cell.length_b   1.000
_cell.length_c   1.000
_cell.angle_alpha   90.00
_cell.angle_beta   90.00
_cell.angle_gamma   90.00
#
_symmetry.space_group_name_H-M   'P 1'
#
loop_
_entity.id
_entity.type
_entity.pdbx_description
1 polymer ?
#
loop_
_entity_poly.entity_id
_entity_poly.type
_entity_poly.pdbx_seq_one_letter_code
_entity_poly.pdbx_strand_id
1 'polypeptide(L)'
;DFCQLSGRMTEDKYRSSYEKCATILSEYSVQPGLDITEFFMRLIFSFITGNSDMHLKNFSLIEQPWGWTLSPAYDLLNTTLLLPEDQEETALTLNGKKRRLFRKDFIHFGGHIGVPSRAVHRIFRHVEQLLPDMLRTIDDSHLSPVLKVEYARLLQERSMRLADTF
;
A
#
# COMPACT_ATOMS: atom_id res chain seq x y z
N ASP A 1 7.04 -10.07 -11.92
CA ASP A 1 6.77 -9.49 -10.60
C ASP A 1 8.07 -9.15 -9.87
N PHE A 2 8.03 -8.48 -8.71
CA PHE A 2 9.25 -8.04 -8.01
C PHE A 2 10.05 -9.20 -7.39
N CYS A 3 9.43 -10.36 -7.21
CA CYS A 3 10.14 -11.57 -6.77
C CYS A 3 11.16 -11.99 -7.83
N GLN A 4 10.73 -12.02 -9.09
CA GLN A 4 11.59 -12.32 -10.24
C GLN A 4 12.68 -11.26 -10.43
N LEU A 5 12.31 -9.97 -10.36
CA LEU A 5 13.26 -8.86 -10.53
C LEU A 5 14.32 -8.80 -9.43
N SER A 6 14.05 -9.37 -8.26
CA SER A 6 15.03 -9.46 -7.17
C SER A 6 15.77 -10.80 -7.09
N GLY A 7 15.61 -11.67 -8.10
CA GLY A 7 16.26 -12.99 -8.15
C GLY A 7 15.81 -13.94 -7.04
N ARG A 8 14.59 -13.77 -6.52
CA ARG A 8 14.04 -14.54 -5.41
C ARG A 8 13.08 -15.63 -5.88
N MET A 9 13.11 -16.76 -5.19
CA MET A 9 12.14 -17.83 -5.37
C MET A 9 10.78 -17.44 -4.79
N THR A 10 9.71 -18.09 -5.24
CA THR A 10 8.32 -17.71 -4.86
C THR A 10 8.07 -17.85 -3.35
N GLU A 11 8.74 -18.79 -2.70
CA GLU A 11 8.69 -19.02 -1.26
C GLU A 11 9.22 -17.84 -0.45
N ASP A 12 10.09 -17.02 -1.05
CA ASP A 12 10.66 -15.81 -0.44
C ASP A 12 9.79 -14.57 -0.66
N LYS A 13 8.56 -14.70 -1.18
CA LYS A 13 7.69 -13.54 -1.50
C LYS A 13 7.45 -12.58 -0.33
N TYR A 14 7.48 -13.08 0.92
CA TYR A 14 7.36 -12.29 2.15
C TYR A 14 8.69 -11.82 2.75
N ARG A 15 9.83 -12.30 2.24
CA ARG A 15 11.16 -12.10 2.84
C ARG A 15 11.88 -10.90 2.22
N SER A 16 11.25 -9.73 2.36
CA SER A 16 11.77 -8.45 1.86
C SER A 16 11.19 -7.27 2.64
N SER A 17 11.45 -6.06 2.14
CA SER A 17 10.95 -4.80 2.66
C SER A 17 10.43 -3.93 1.52
N TYR A 18 9.54 -2.99 1.83
CA TYR A 18 9.03 -2.07 0.80
C TYR A 18 10.09 -1.09 0.30
N GLU A 19 11.15 -0.83 1.08
CA GLU A 19 12.31 -0.06 0.63
C GLU A 19 13.01 -0.79 -0.53
N LYS A 20 13.16 -2.12 -0.44
CA LYS A 20 13.70 -2.92 -1.55
C LYS A 20 12.79 -2.92 -2.77
N CYS A 21 11.48 -2.90 -2.58
CA CYS A 21 10.53 -2.72 -3.68
C CYS A 21 10.74 -1.37 -4.40
N ALA A 22 10.97 -0.29 -3.65
CA ALA A 22 11.29 1.01 -4.22
C ALA A 22 12.66 1.03 -4.92
N THR A 23 13.65 0.27 -4.43
CA THR A 23 14.92 0.07 -5.14
C THR A 23 14.71 -0.58 -6.51
N ILE A 24 13.89 -1.62 -6.60
CA ILE A 24 13.53 -2.27 -7.88
C ILE A 24 12.91 -1.25 -8.83
N LEU A 25 11.98 -0.42 -8.36
CA LEU A 25 11.40 0.64 -9.18
C LEU A 25 12.44 1.65 -9.66
N SER A 26 13.37 2.04 -8.78
CA SER A 26 14.44 2.97 -9.12
C SER A 26 15.39 2.42 -10.18
N GLU A 27 15.63 1.11 -10.17
CA GLU A 27 16.58 0.43 -11.06
C GLU A 27 15.98 0.10 -12.42
N TYR A 28 14.73 -0.37 -12.45
CA TYR A 28 14.15 -0.98 -13.65
C TYR A 28 13.07 -0.12 -14.33
N SER A 29 12.47 0.85 -13.64
CA SER A 29 11.49 1.74 -14.27
C SER A 29 12.16 2.81 -15.11
N VAL A 30 11.58 3.13 -16.28
CA VAL A 30 11.97 4.29 -17.08
C VAL A 30 11.40 5.62 -16.56
N GLN A 31 10.51 5.59 -15.56
CA GLN A 31 9.89 6.75 -14.93
C GLN A 31 9.84 6.63 -13.39
N PRO A 32 10.99 6.39 -12.72
CA PRO A 32 11.03 5.94 -11.34
C PRO A 32 10.32 6.89 -10.36
N GLY A 33 10.40 8.21 -10.55
CA GLY A 33 9.71 9.17 -9.68
C GLY A 33 8.18 9.05 -9.69
N LEU A 34 7.59 8.77 -10.86
CA LEU A 34 6.15 8.56 -10.99
C LEU A 34 5.75 7.22 -10.37
N ASP A 35 6.47 6.16 -10.72
CA ASP A 35 6.17 4.80 -10.27
C ASP A 35 6.36 4.62 -8.76
N ILE A 36 7.38 5.26 -8.17
CA ILE A 36 7.60 5.24 -6.71
C ILE A 36 6.50 6.00 -5.98
N THR A 37 6.02 7.13 -6.54
CA THR A 37 4.91 7.90 -5.94
C THR A 37 3.60 7.11 -6.00
N GLU A 38 3.32 6.46 -7.13
CA GLU A 38 2.18 5.55 -7.30
C GLU A 38 2.28 4.34 -6.36
N PHE A 39 3.45 3.72 -6.25
CA PHE A 39 3.71 2.64 -5.30
C PHE A 39 3.44 3.05 -3.86
N PHE A 40 3.91 4.24 -3.45
CA PHE A 40 3.61 4.79 -2.12
C PHE A 40 2.11 4.97 -1.91
N MET A 41 1.38 5.51 -2.89
CA MET A 41 -0.09 5.62 -2.82
C MET A 41 -0.77 4.26 -2.66
N ARG A 42 -0.31 3.23 -3.38
CA ARG A 42 -0.83 1.85 -3.24
C ARG A 42 -0.59 1.28 -1.85
N LEU A 43 0.54 1.56 -1.22
CA LEU A 43 0.81 1.13 0.15
C LEU A 43 -0.11 1.82 1.16
N ILE A 44 -0.33 3.13 1.00
CA ILE A 44 -1.30 3.87 1.82
C ILE A 44 -2.70 3.29 1.64
N PHE A 45 -3.13 3.08 0.39
CA PHE A 45 -4.42 2.47 0.08
C PHE A 45 -4.56 1.08 0.70
N SER A 46 -3.56 0.22 0.52
CA SER A 46 -3.53 -1.15 1.04
C SER A 46 -3.61 -1.16 2.57
N PHE A 47 -2.87 -0.25 3.22
CA PHE A 47 -2.95 -0.07 4.66
C PHE A 47 -4.36 0.33 5.08
N ILE A 48 -4.93 1.44 4.59
CA ILE A 48 -6.25 1.89 5.07
C ILE A 48 -7.38 0.89 4.75
N THR A 49 -7.26 0.14 3.65
CA THR A 49 -8.28 -0.83 3.24
C THR A 49 -8.12 -2.22 3.86
N GLY A 50 -7.08 -2.47 4.65
CA GLY A 50 -6.91 -3.77 5.30
C GLY A 50 -6.22 -4.84 4.46
N ASN A 51 -5.55 -4.48 3.36
CA ASN A 51 -4.75 -5.42 2.58
C ASN A 51 -3.36 -5.63 3.20
N SER A 52 -3.27 -6.61 4.10
CA SER A 52 -2.05 -7.05 4.77
C SER A 52 -1.22 -8.06 3.96
N ASP A 53 -1.66 -8.47 2.76
CA ASP A 53 -0.97 -9.49 1.94
C ASP A 53 -0.22 -8.92 0.72
N MET A 54 0.02 -7.60 0.67
CA MET A 54 0.77 -6.95 -0.42
C MET A 54 2.28 -7.27 -0.39
N HIS A 55 2.65 -8.45 -0.90
CA HIS A 55 4.00 -8.99 -0.94
C HIS A 55 4.69 -8.77 -2.31
N LEU A 56 5.92 -9.29 -2.50
CA LEU A 56 6.70 -9.05 -3.72
C LEU A 56 5.97 -9.40 -5.04
N LYS A 57 5.08 -10.40 -5.02
CA LYS A 57 4.37 -10.83 -6.24
C LYS A 57 3.18 -9.92 -6.61
N ASN A 58 2.76 -9.02 -5.72
CA ASN A 58 1.68 -8.05 -5.99
C ASN A 58 2.17 -6.78 -6.69
N PHE A 59 3.48 -6.70 -6.95
CA PHE A 59 4.08 -5.61 -7.69
C PHE A 59 4.79 -6.16 -8.91
N SER A 60 4.53 -5.57 -10.07
CA SER A 60 5.11 -5.96 -11.34
C SER A 60 5.48 -4.73 -12.16
N LEU A 61 6.50 -4.87 -13.00
CA LEU A 61 6.71 -3.96 -14.11
C LEU A 61 6.09 -4.55 -15.36
N ILE A 62 5.53 -3.70 -16.21
CA ILE A 62 4.99 -4.03 -17.52
C ILE A 62 5.74 -3.23 -18.58
N GLU A 63 6.02 -3.88 -19.71
CA GLU A 63 6.70 -3.25 -20.83
C GLU A 63 5.73 -2.30 -21.55
N GLN A 64 6.15 -1.05 -21.70
CA GLN A 64 5.51 -0.06 -22.55
C GLN A 64 6.41 0.19 -23.77
N PRO A 65 5.91 0.85 -24.83
CA PRO A 65 6.74 1.20 -26.00
C PRO A 65 8.00 2.01 -25.67
N TRP A 66 8.01 2.71 -24.53
CA TRP A 66 9.13 3.52 -24.05
C TRP A 66 9.91 2.87 -22.88
N GLY A 67 9.60 1.62 -22.53
CA GLY A 67 10.31 0.83 -21.51
C GLY A 67 9.42 0.37 -20.36
N TRP A 68 10.05 -0.21 -19.33
CA TRP A 68 9.34 -0.84 -18.21
C TRP A 68 8.77 0.21 -17.25
N THR A 69 7.51 0.03 -16.86
CA THR A 69 6.79 0.90 -15.92
C THR A 69 6.01 0.06 -14.91
N LEU A 70 5.69 0.61 -13.74
CA LEU A 70 4.86 -0.07 -12.76
C LEU A 70 3.50 -0.44 -13.38
N SER A 71 3.15 -1.72 -13.31
CA SER A 71 1.88 -2.21 -13.86
C SER A 71 0.69 -1.54 -13.16
N PRO A 72 -0.52 -1.57 -13.76
CA PRO A 72 -1.75 -1.32 -13.01
C PRO A 72 -1.81 -2.17 -11.73
N ALA A 73 -2.48 -1.66 -10.70
CA ALA A 73 -2.64 -2.38 -9.45
C ALA A 73 -3.57 -3.59 -9.63
N TYR A 74 -3.30 -4.66 -8.89
CA TYR A 74 -4.08 -5.89 -8.88
C TYR A 74 -4.03 -6.52 -7.48
N ASP A 75 -4.92 -7.47 -7.22
CA ASP A 75 -4.97 -8.23 -5.96
C ASP A 75 -5.13 -7.32 -4.72
N LEU A 76 -6.02 -6.34 -4.86
CA LEU A 76 -6.37 -5.38 -3.81
C LEU A 76 -7.57 -5.91 -3.01
N LEU A 77 -7.29 -6.72 -1.99
CA LEU A 77 -8.30 -7.39 -1.17
C LEU A 77 -8.14 -7.00 0.31
N ASN A 78 -9.25 -6.84 1.03
CA ASN A 78 -9.20 -6.65 2.48
C ASN A 78 -8.95 -8.01 3.16
N THR A 79 -7.68 -8.40 3.25
CA THR A 79 -7.26 -9.66 3.88
C THR A 79 -7.45 -9.64 5.38
N THR A 80 -7.40 -8.47 6.03
CA THR A 80 -7.64 -8.33 7.48
C THR A 80 -9.06 -8.79 7.87
N LEU A 81 -10.07 -8.55 7.03
CA LEU A 81 -11.43 -9.06 7.27
C LEU A 81 -11.56 -10.57 7.09
N LEU A 82 -10.73 -11.17 6.23
CA LEU A 82 -10.77 -12.59 5.92
C LEU A 82 -9.97 -13.43 6.93
N LEU A 83 -8.91 -12.86 7.48
CA LEU A 83 -7.96 -13.50 8.39
C LEU A 83 -7.78 -12.64 9.66
N PRO A 84 -8.81 -12.52 10.53
CA PRO A 84 -8.78 -11.64 11.70
C PRO A 84 -7.72 -12.04 12.75
N GLU A 85 -7.22 -13.26 12.70
CA GLU A 85 -6.11 -13.75 13.53
C GLU A 85 -4.75 -13.19 13.10
N ASP A 86 -4.60 -12.74 11.84
CA ASP A 86 -3.39 -12.08 11.38
C ASP A 86 -3.38 -10.62 11.86
N GLN A 87 -2.44 -10.34 12.75
CA GLN A 87 -2.29 -9.02 13.36
C GLN A 87 -1.30 -8.12 12.62
N GLU A 88 -0.67 -8.59 11.56
CA GLU A 88 0.19 -7.73 10.75
C GLU A 88 -0.65 -6.80 9.87
N GLU A 89 -0.20 -5.55 9.76
CA GLU A 89 -0.87 -4.52 8.98
C GLU A 89 -0.34 -4.45 7.54
N THR A 90 0.84 -5.03 7.29
CA THR A 90 1.49 -5.14 5.98
C THR A 90 2.27 -6.44 5.80
N ALA A 91 2.37 -6.92 4.55
CA ALA A 91 3.03 -8.18 4.23
C ALA A 91 4.56 -8.10 4.32
N LEU A 92 5.14 -6.97 3.89
CA LEU A 92 6.57 -6.69 3.96
C LEU A 92 6.83 -5.65 5.05
N THR A 93 8.07 -5.57 5.54
CA THR A 93 8.40 -4.54 6.52
C THR A 93 8.40 -3.16 5.88
N LEU A 94 7.88 -2.19 6.63
CA LEU A 94 7.98 -0.75 6.41
C LEU A 94 8.73 -0.16 7.60
N ASN A 95 9.88 0.47 7.39
CA ASN A 95 10.77 0.92 8.48
C ASN A 95 11.11 -0.20 9.48
N GLY A 96 11.31 -1.43 8.98
CA GLY A 96 11.64 -2.59 9.79
C GLY A 96 10.49 -3.18 10.63
N LYS A 97 9.26 -2.66 10.52
CA LYS A 97 8.08 -3.20 11.22
C LYS A 97 6.92 -3.47 10.27
N LYS A 98 5.95 -4.27 10.72
CA LYS A 98 4.75 -4.65 9.96
C LYS A 98 3.43 -4.28 10.68
N ARG A 99 3.53 -3.69 11.86
CA ARG A 99 2.40 -3.35 12.73
C ARG A 99 2.63 -2.05 13.47
N ARG A 100 1.57 -1.49 14.06
CA ARG A 100 1.61 -0.19 14.76
C ARG A 100 2.18 0.90 13.85
N LEU A 101 1.69 0.93 12.62
CA LEU A 101 2.03 1.92 11.61
C LEU A 101 1.16 3.17 11.78
N PHE A 102 1.81 4.33 11.77
CA PHE A 102 1.18 5.64 11.92
C PHE A 102 1.70 6.60 10.84
N ARG A 103 1.05 7.76 10.69
CA ARG A 103 1.43 8.82 9.74
C ARG A 103 2.93 9.08 9.68
N LYS A 104 3.61 9.20 10.83
CA LYS A 104 5.05 9.45 10.92
C LYS A 104 5.91 8.37 10.24
N ASP A 105 5.48 7.11 10.28
CA ASP A 105 6.19 6.00 9.66
C ASP A 105 6.12 6.12 8.14
N PHE A 106 4.94 6.43 7.61
CA PHE A 106 4.74 6.66 6.18
C PHE A 106 5.41 7.95 5.68
N ILE A 107 5.47 9.01 6.49
CA ILE A 107 6.25 10.21 6.16
C ILE A 107 7.74 9.87 6.06
N HIS A 108 8.27 9.17 7.06
CA HIS A 108 9.67 8.75 7.07
C HIS A 108 9.99 7.84 5.88
N PHE A 109 9.15 6.83 5.65
CA PHE A 109 9.29 5.90 4.54
C PHE A 109 9.21 6.60 3.18
N GLY A 110 8.20 7.47 2.97
CA GLY A 110 8.03 8.23 1.75
C GLY A 110 9.25 9.10 1.43
N GLY A 111 9.81 9.78 2.44
CA GLY A 111 11.06 10.53 2.29
C GLY A 111 12.26 9.62 1.97
N HIS A 112 12.35 8.46 2.61
CA HIS A 112 13.44 7.51 2.40
C HIS A 112 13.48 6.94 0.98
N ILE A 113 12.31 6.62 0.41
CA ILE A 113 12.21 6.10 -0.96
C ILE A 113 12.21 7.21 -2.03
N GLY A 114 12.32 8.47 -1.65
CA GLY A 114 12.45 9.60 -2.58
C GLY A 114 11.13 10.22 -3.05
N VAL A 115 9.99 9.94 -2.41
CA VAL A 115 8.74 10.65 -2.70
C VAL A 115 8.86 12.10 -2.20
N PRO A 116 8.61 13.11 -3.04
CA PRO A 116 8.65 14.50 -2.61
C PRO A 116 7.71 14.75 -1.44
N SER A 117 8.16 15.47 -0.41
CA SER A 117 7.35 15.76 0.79
C SER A 117 5.96 16.33 0.45
N ARG A 118 5.87 17.23 -0.55
CA ARG A 118 4.58 17.75 -1.02
C ARG A 118 3.64 16.67 -1.55
N ALA A 119 4.16 15.66 -2.25
CA ALA A 119 3.38 14.55 -2.77
C ALA A 119 2.89 13.64 -1.62
N VAL A 120 3.76 13.35 -0.64
CA VAL A 120 3.37 12.60 0.57
C VAL A 120 2.18 13.26 1.27
N HIS A 121 2.27 14.55 1.58
CA HIS A 121 1.18 15.29 2.26
C HIS A 121 -0.08 15.38 1.41
N ARG A 122 0.06 15.52 0.08
CA ARG A 122 -1.07 15.53 -0.85
C ARG A 122 -1.80 14.19 -0.86
N ILE A 123 -1.07 13.06 -0.82
CA ILE A 123 -1.67 11.72 -0.78
C ILE A 123 -2.48 11.53 0.51
N PHE A 124 -1.95 11.91 1.67
CA PHE A 124 -2.73 11.84 2.91
C PHE A 124 -4.00 12.68 2.86
N ARG A 125 -3.89 13.95 2.41
CA ARG A 125 -5.07 14.81 2.24
C ARG A 125 -6.08 14.21 1.28
N HIS A 126 -5.61 13.58 0.21
CA HIS A 126 -6.49 12.95 -0.77
C HIS A 126 -7.27 11.78 -0.17
N VAL A 127 -6.61 10.94 0.65
CA VAL A 127 -7.26 9.87 1.41
C VAL A 127 -8.33 10.43 2.35
N GLU A 128 -8.00 11.48 3.11
CA GLU A 128 -8.97 12.15 4.01
C GLU A 128 -10.20 12.67 3.23
N GLN A 129 -9.98 13.28 2.07
CA GLN A 129 -11.05 13.80 1.21
C GLN A 129 -11.92 12.70 0.61
N LEU A 130 -11.34 11.55 0.26
CA LEU A 130 -12.06 10.42 -0.33
C LEU A 130 -12.71 9.50 0.70
N LEU A 131 -12.40 9.64 1.99
CA LEU A 131 -12.94 8.77 3.05
C LEU A 131 -14.47 8.66 3.02
N PRO A 132 -15.26 9.74 2.88
CA PRO A 132 -16.71 9.63 2.79
C PRO A 132 -17.19 8.77 1.59
N ASP A 133 -16.52 8.89 0.45
CA ASP A 133 -16.88 8.15 -0.76
C ASP A 133 -16.44 6.69 -0.68
N MET A 134 -15.30 6.40 -0.06
CA MET A 134 -14.89 5.03 0.24
C MET A 134 -15.88 4.34 1.20
N LEU A 135 -16.35 5.05 2.24
CA LEU A 135 -17.36 4.52 3.15
C LEU A 135 -18.69 4.24 2.45
N ARG A 136 -19.10 5.13 1.54
CA ARG A 136 -20.28 4.91 0.69
C ARG A 136 -20.11 3.70 -0.22
N THR A 137 -18.93 3.53 -0.81
CA THR A 137 -18.61 2.38 -1.65
C THR A 137 -18.72 1.07 -0.87
N ILE A 138 -18.30 1.05 0.40
CA ILE A 138 -18.50 -0.11 1.29
C ILE A 138 -19.99 -0.34 1.54
N ASP A 139 -20.76 0.71 1.82
CA ASP A 139 -22.20 0.61 2.09
C ASP A 139 -23.00 0.13 0.87
N ASP A 140 -22.62 0.56 -0.33
CA ASP A 140 -23.25 0.15 -1.60
C ASP A 140 -22.81 -1.25 -2.07
N SER A 141 -21.82 -1.87 -1.41
CA SER A 141 -21.27 -3.17 -1.82
C SER A 141 -22.20 -4.35 -1.54
N HIS A 142 -21.82 -5.52 -2.09
CA HIS A 142 -22.49 -6.80 -1.82
C HIS A 142 -22.03 -7.51 -0.54
N LEU A 143 -21.22 -6.85 0.29
CA LEU A 143 -20.81 -7.41 1.58
C LEU A 143 -22.02 -7.64 2.49
N SER A 144 -21.92 -8.61 3.40
CA SER A 144 -22.94 -8.78 4.44
C SER A 144 -22.99 -7.53 5.34
N PRO A 145 -24.14 -7.24 5.98
CA PRO A 145 -24.25 -6.08 6.88
C PRO A 145 -23.15 -6.04 7.95
N VAL A 146 -22.78 -7.21 8.49
CA VAL A 146 -21.70 -7.33 9.48
C VAL A 146 -20.35 -6.94 8.88
N LEU A 147 -20.02 -7.45 7.69
CA LEU A 147 -18.76 -7.14 7.02
C LEU A 147 -18.67 -5.68 6.59
N LYS A 148 -19.79 -5.03 6.21
CA LYS A 148 -19.82 -3.59 5.92
C LYS A 148 -19.42 -2.77 7.14
N VAL A 149 -19.97 -3.09 8.31
CA VAL A 149 -19.66 -2.42 9.57
C VAL A 149 -18.19 -2.62 9.94
N GLU A 150 -17.68 -3.85 9.89
CA GLU A 150 -16.29 -4.13 10.23
C GLU A 150 -15.30 -3.47 9.25
N TYR A 151 -15.61 -3.47 7.95
CA TYR A 151 -14.78 -2.77 6.96
C TYR A 151 -14.78 -1.26 7.20
N ALA A 152 -15.95 -0.65 7.36
CA ALA A 152 -16.06 0.78 7.63
C ALA A 152 -15.27 1.17 8.90
N ARG A 153 -15.39 0.38 9.97
CA ARG A 153 -14.64 0.56 11.22
C ARG A 153 -13.14 0.51 10.99
N LEU A 154 -12.64 -0.50 10.28
CA LEU A 154 -11.22 -0.64 9.95
C LEU A 154 -10.71 0.55 9.13
N LEU A 155 -11.45 0.92 8.08
CA LEU A 155 -11.09 2.01 7.17
C LEU A 155 -11.01 3.34 7.93
N GLN A 156 -12.00 3.65 8.76
CA GLN A 156 -12.01 4.86 9.58
C GLN A 156 -10.85 4.87 10.57
N GLU A 157 -10.65 3.77 11.29
CA GLU A 157 -9.61 3.65 12.31
C GLU A 157 -8.21 3.82 11.71
N ARG A 158 -7.89 3.14 10.61
CA ARG A 158 -6.60 3.28 9.92
C ARG A 158 -6.44 4.65 9.26
N SER A 159 -7.52 5.24 8.73
CA SER A 159 -7.49 6.61 8.21
C SER A 159 -7.20 7.64 9.31
N MET A 160 -7.76 7.46 10.52
CA MET A 160 -7.46 8.32 11.67
C MET A 160 -5.98 8.26 12.08
N ARG A 161 -5.33 7.09 12.01
CA ARG A 161 -3.88 6.97 12.27
C ARG A 161 -3.02 7.72 11.25
N LEU A 162 -3.57 7.97 10.07
CA LEU A 162 -2.92 8.73 9.01
C LEU A 162 -3.27 10.21 9.03
N ALA A 163 -4.27 10.66 9.79
CA ALA A 163 -4.67 12.05 9.86
C ALA A 163 -3.61 12.92 10.56
N ASP A 164 -3.56 14.22 10.24
CA ASP A 164 -2.81 15.19 11.06
C ASP A 164 -3.51 15.34 12.42
N THR A 165 -3.14 14.52 13.38
CA THR A 165 -3.43 14.78 14.79
C THR A 165 -2.43 15.81 15.30
N PHE A 166 -2.96 16.99 15.70
CA PHE A 166 -2.24 18.09 16.33
C PHE A 166 -1.40 17.67 17.54
#